data_AF-A0AAV1FCI2-F1
#
_entry.id   AF-A0AAV1FCI2-F1
#
_cell.length_a   1.000
_cell.length_b   1.000
_cell.length_c   1.000
_cell.angle_alpha   90.00
_cell.angle_beta   90.00
_cell.angle_gamma   90.00
#
_symmetry.space_group_name_H-M   'P 1'
#
loop_
_entity.id
_entity.type
_entity.pdbx_description
1 polymer ?
#
loop_
_entity_poly.entity_id
_entity_poly.type
_entity_poly.pdbx_seq_one_letter_code
_entity_poly.pdbx_strand_id
1 'polypeptide(L)'
;MAFGGKYELESQENYEEFLEVIGLLSAKTDHKVITEVVQNGNDFTWTQSIPNWNWSNKFSAGQECELTTMAGSTFKALVTLDNGKISVPFPKYNFTAEIIDDKLVMNCTTPGEKGVTLKRVSKRI
;
A
#
# COMPACT_ATOMS: atom_id res chain seq x y z
N MET A 1 14.02 -5.16 11.90
CA MET A 1 13.08 -4.33 11.12
C MET A 1 11.91 -5.23 10.75
N ALA A 2 10.69 -4.90 11.16
CA ALA A 2 9.54 -5.78 10.91
C ALA A 2 9.15 -5.77 9.43
N PHE A 3 9.16 -4.59 8.80
CA PHE A 3 8.76 -4.42 7.41
C PHE A 3 9.92 -4.52 6.40
N GLY A 4 11.17 -4.45 6.85
CA GLY A 4 12.34 -4.36 5.96
C GLY A 4 12.53 -5.58 5.04
N GLY A 5 12.36 -5.42 3.73
CA GLY A 5 12.54 -6.51 2.76
C GLY A 5 11.90 -6.24 1.39
N LYS A 6 12.09 -7.18 0.47
CA LYS A 6 11.36 -7.25 -0.81
C LYS A 6 10.23 -8.26 -0.67
N TYR A 7 9.07 -7.91 -1.23
CA TYR A 7 7.87 -8.72 -1.21
C TYR A 7 7.31 -8.81 -2.63
N GLU A 8 6.95 -10.01 -3.06
CA GLU A 8 6.22 -10.25 -4.31
C GLU A 8 4.74 -10.46 -3.99
N LEU A 9 3.85 -9.78 -4.71
CA LEU A 9 2.40 -10.02 -4.63
C LEU A 9 2.10 -11.51 -4.87
N GLU A 10 1.55 -12.16 -3.86
CA GLU A 10 1.16 -13.58 -3.89
C GLU A 10 -0.32 -13.72 -4.26
N SER A 11 -1.18 -12.95 -3.58
CA SER A 11 -2.64 -12.99 -3.78
C SER A 11 -3.26 -11.60 -3.54
N GLN A 12 -4.36 -11.33 -4.23
CA GLN A 12 -5.19 -10.15 -4.00
C GLN A 12 -6.68 -10.49 -4.09
N GLU A 13 -7.48 -9.93 -3.19
CA GLU A 13 -8.92 -10.15 -3.06
C GLU A 13 -9.66 -8.82 -3.25
N ASN A 14 -10.82 -8.85 -3.92
CA ASN A 14 -11.68 -7.67 -4.18
C ASN A 14 -11.00 -6.53 -4.95
N TYR A 15 -9.97 -6.84 -5.75
CA TYR A 15 -9.21 -5.85 -6.51
C TYR A 15 -10.06 -5.13 -7.56
N GLU A 16 -10.87 -5.86 -8.32
CA GLU A 16 -11.69 -5.26 -9.37
C GLU A 16 -12.78 -4.37 -8.80
N GLU A 17 -13.52 -4.85 -7.79
CA GLU A 17 -14.56 -4.06 -7.11
C GLU A 17 -13.96 -2.79 -6.48
N PHE A 18 -12.80 -2.89 -5.84
CA PHE A 18 -12.13 -1.73 -5.24
C PHE A 18 -11.71 -0.71 -6.29
N LEU A 19 -11.11 -1.17 -7.41
CA LEU A 19 -10.72 -0.29 -8.51
C LEU A 19 -11.93 0.38 -9.16
N GLU A 20 -13.06 -0.31 -9.27
CA GLU A 20 -14.30 0.25 -9.78
C GLU A 20 -14.80 1.38 -8.87
N VAL A 21 -14.84 1.15 -7.55
CA VAL A 21 -15.31 2.14 -6.57
C VAL A 21 -14.46 3.41 -6.57
N ILE A 22 -13.13 3.30 -6.69
CA ILE A 22 -12.24 4.46 -6.69
C ILE A 22 -12.06 5.11 -8.09
N GLY A 23 -12.63 4.49 -9.13
CA GLY A 23 -12.53 4.92 -10.53
C GLY A 23 -11.15 4.71 -11.16
N LEU A 24 -10.41 3.68 -10.74
CA LEU A 24 -9.08 3.32 -11.24
C LEU A 24 -9.05 1.96 -11.96
N LEU A 25 -10.18 1.54 -12.55
CA LEU A 25 -10.24 0.34 -13.40
C LEU A 25 -9.17 0.32 -14.50
N SER A 26 -8.82 1.47 -15.07
CA SER A 26 -7.77 1.61 -16.09
C SER A 26 -6.35 1.33 -15.56
N ALA A 27 -6.15 1.37 -14.24
CA ALA A 27 -4.89 1.04 -13.58
C ALA A 27 -4.85 -0.43 -13.11
N LYS A 28 -5.84 -1.25 -13.51
CA LYS A 28 -5.84 -2.69 -13.28
C LYS A 28 -4.59 -3.30 -13.91
N THR A 29 -3.73 -3.85 -13.06
CA THR A 29 -2.59 -4.65 -13.50
C THR A 29 -2.80 -6.09 -13.07
N ASP A 30 -2.66 -6.99 -14.03
CA ASP A 30 -2.62 -8.44 -13.77
C ASP A 30 -1.21 -8.88 -13.34
N HIS A 31 -0.24 -7.97 -13.42
CA HIS A 31 1.13 -8.28 -13.11
C HIS A 31 1.40 -8.27 -11.61
N LYS A 32 2.33 -9.14 -11.20
CA LYS A 32 2.83 -9.18 -9.84
C LYS A 32 3.55 -7.89 -9.50
N VAL A 33 3.07 -7.20 -8.47
CA VAL A 33 3.72 -6.03 -7.90
C VAL A 33 4.83 -6.49 -6.96
N ILE A 34 6.05 -6.03 -7.19
CA ILE A 34 7.16 -6.19 -6.26
C ILE A 34 7.19 -4.96 -5.35
N THR A 35 6.98 -5.16 -4.06
CA THR A 35 7.03 -4.11 -3.05
C THR A 35 8.33 -4.27 -2.25
N GLU A 36 9.21 -3.29 -2.32
CA GLU A 36 10.38 -3.19 -1.46
C GLU A 36 10.11 -2.16 -0.37
N VAL A 37 10.30 -2.54 0.89
CA VAL A 37 10.15 -1.66 2.03
C VAL A 37 11.50 -1.55 2.73
N VAL A 38 12.01 -0.33 2.82
CA VAL A 38 13.23 0.00 3.58
C VAL A 38 12.80 0.78 4.82
N GLN A 39 12.98 0.17 5.99
CA GLN A 39 12.63 0.76 7.28
C GLN A 39 13.90 1.26 7.99
N ASN A 40 14.01 2.57 8.22
CA ASN A 40 15.08 3.22 8.98
C ASN A 40 14.47 3.89 10.23
N GLY A 41 14.30 3.12 11.31
CA GLY A 41 13.62 3.61 12.51
C GLY A 41 12.16 3.95 12.23
N ASN A 42 11.84 5.25 12.22
CA ASN A 42 10.52 5.79 11.89
C ASN A 42 10.36 6.15 10.41
N ASP A 43 11.45 6.20 9.64
CA ASP A 43 11.42 6.49 8.21
C ASP A 43 11.20 5.21 7.40
N PHE A 44 10.28 5.26 6.47
CA PHE A 44 9.93 4.17 5.57
C PHE A 44 10.09 4.64 4.14
N THR A 45 10.82 3.88 3.34
CA THR A 45 10.84 4.00 1.89
C THR A 45 10.11 2.82 1.31
N TRP A 46 8.99 3.07 0.67
CA TRP A 46 8.12 2.07 0.07
C TRP A 46 8.21 2.18 -1.44
N THR A 47 8.88 1.23 -2.07
CA THR A 47 9.08 1.18 -3.51
C THR A 47 8.22 0.07 -4.09
N GLN A 48 7.31 0.40 -5.01
CA GLN A 48 6.55 -0.60 -5.75
C GLN A 48 7.03 -0.62 -7.19
N SER A 49 7.31 -1.82 -7.69
CA SER A 49 7.77 -2.08 -9.04
C SER A 49 6.79 -3.03 -9.71
N ILE A 50 6.27 -2.61 -10.86
CA ILE A 50 5.51 -3.44 -11.79
C ILE A 50 6.30 -3.56 -13.09
N PRO A 51 6.09 -4.61 -13.90
CA PRO A 51 6.68 -4.67 -15.22
C PRO A 51 6.30 -3.39 -16.01
N ASN A 52 7.33 -2.66 -16.43
CA ASN A 52 7.30 -1.37 -17.13
C ASN A 52 7.14 -0.09 -16.28
N TRP A 53 6.99 -0.17 -14.96
CA TRP A 53 6.86 1.03 -14.13
C TRP A 53 7.32 0.81 -12.68
N ASN A 54 7.99 1.79 -12.08
CA ASN A 54 8.33 1.75 -10.66
C ASN A 54 8.04 3.12 -10.03
N TRP A 55 7.59 3.11 -8.78
CA TRP A 55 7.36 4.31 -8.00
C TRP A 55 7.79 4.09 -6.55
N SER A 56 8.36 5.12 -5.94
CA SER A 56 8.81 5.10 -4.56
C SER A 56 8.12 6.20 -3.76
N ASN A 57 7.75 5.84 -2.55
CA ASN A 57 7.11 6.72 -1.57
C ASN A 57 7.95 6.73 -0.31
N LYS A 58 8.36 7.92 0.13
CA LYS A 58 9.09 8.08 1.38
C LYS A 58 8.19 8.76 2.39
N PHE A 59 7.98 8.10 3.53
CA PHE A 59 7.15 8.62 4.59
C PHE A 59 7.71 8.22 5.95
N SER A 60 7.36 8.98 6.97
CA SER A 60 7.84 8.77 8.32
C SER A 60 6.63 8.54 9.23
N ALA A 61 6.66 7.48 10.03
CA ALA A 61 5.57 7.15 10.93
C ALA A 61 5.42 8.19 12.05
N GLY A 62 4.18 8.63 12.27
CA GLY A 62 3.78 9.62 13.26
C GLY A 62 3.73 11.06 12.74
N GLN A 63 3.94 11.30 11.45
CA GLN A 63 3.95 12.64 10.86
C GLN A 63 3.26 12.67 9.48
N GLU A 64 2.86 13.87 9.06
CA GLU A 64 2.29 14.10 7.75
C GLU A 64 3.39 14.01 6.68
N CYS A 65 3.20 13.15 5.70
CA CYS A 65 4.16 12.91 4.63
C CYS A 65 3.50 13.06 3.26
N GLU A 66 4.28 13.52 2.30
CA GLU A 66 3.85 13.61 0.91
C GLU A 66 4.02 12.24 0.24
N LEU A 67 2.90 11.70 -0.23
CA LEU A 67 2.80 10.41 -0.90
C LEU A 67 2.36 10.62 -2.34
N THR A 68 2.99 9.90 -3.25
CA THR A 68 2.68 9.84 -4.67
C THR A 68 1.86 8.60 -4.97
N THR A 69 0.68 8.82 -5.56
CA THR A 69 -0.18 7.74 -6.06
C THR A 69 0.37 7.17 -7.37
N MET A 70 -0.10 5.99 -7.76
CA MET A 70 0.21 5.37 -9.06
C MET A 70 -0.15 6.28 -10.26
N ALA A 71 -1.11 7.19 -10.09
CA ALA A 71 -1.51 8.17 -11.11
C ALA A 71 -0.53 9.36 -11.25
N GLY A 72 0.54 9.41 -10.45
CA GLY A 72 1.50 10.52 -10.43
C GLY A 72 1.03 11.74 -9.63
N SER A 73 -0.14 11.69 -8.99
CA SER A 73 -0.62 12.74 -8.11
C SER A 73 0.00 12.60 -6.71
N THR A 74 0.60 13.68 -6.20
CA THR A 74 1.07 13.78 -4.82
C THR A 74 -0.03 14.31 -3.90
N PHE A 75 -0.09 13.79 -2.70
CA PHE A 75 -1.01 14.23 -1.64
C PHE A 75 -0.33 14.08 -0.29
N LYS A 76 -0.77 14.85 0.71
CA LYS A 76 -0.26 14.74 2.07
C LYS A 76 -1.17 13.88 2.91
N ALA A 77 -0.61 12.92 3.64
CA ALA A 77 -1.34 12.14 4.61
C ALA A 77 -0.51 11.83 5.84
N LEU A 78 -1.20 11.77 6.99
CA LEU A 78 -0.61 11.37 8.25
C LEU A 78 -0.42 9.86 8.27
N VAL A 79 0.82 9.42 8.27
CA VAL A 79 1.12 7.99 8.44
C VAL A 79 1.17 7.67 9.92
N THR A 80 0.31 6.76 10.37
CA THR A 80 0.35 6.24 11.74
C THR A 80 0.93 4.83 11.74
N LEU A 81 1.73 4.51 12.77
CA LEU A 81 2.24 3.17 13.01
C LEU A 81 1.79 2.77 14.42
N ASP A 82 0.79 1.90 14.49
CA ASP A 82 0.26 1.40 15.75
C ASP A 82 0.49 -0.11 15.84
N ASN A 83 1.17 -0.55 16.90
CA ASN A 83 1.45 -1.97 17.16
C ASN A 83 2.07 -2.75 15.96
N GLY A 84 2.89 -2.08 15.14
CA GLY A 84 3.48 -2.69 13.94
C GLY A 84 2.55 -2.74 12.73
N LYS A 85 1.43 -2.01 12.75
CA LYS A 85 0.52 -1.78 11.62
C LYS A 85 0.60 -0.34 11.17
N ILE A 86 0.94 -0.14 9.91
CA ILE A 86 0.92 1.14 9.23
C ILE A 86 -0.52 1.45 8.82
N SER A 87 -0.99 2.67 9.05
CA SER A 87 -2.26 3.16 8.55
C SER A 87 -2.08 4.54 7.93
N VAL A 88 -2.65 4.70 6.74
CA VAL A 88 -2.57 5.92 5.93
C VAL A 88 -3.97 6.23 5.44
N PRO A 89 -4.61 7.30 5.92
CA PRO A 89 -5.90 7.74 5.43
C PRO A 89 -5.71 8.47 4.09
N PHE A 90 -6.03 7.81 2.97
CA PHE A 90 -6.14 8.49 1.68
C PHE A 90 -7.52 9.14 1.57
N PRO A 91 -7.68 10.21 0.77
CA PRO A 91 -8.97 10.85 0.56
C PRO A 91 -10.03 9.93 -0.07
N LYS A 92 -9.59 8.91 -0.83
CA LYS A 92 -10.48 7.93 -1.49
C LYS A 92 -10.60 6.59 -0.75
N TYR A 93 -9.68 6.25 0.15
CA TYR A 93 -9.63 4.95 0.84
C TYR A 93 -8.70 4.99 2.05
N ASN A 94 -8.87 4.07 2.99
CA ASN A 94 -7.94 3.87 4.10
C ASN A 94 -6.97 2.75 3.72
N PHE A 95 -5.71 3.09 3.60
CA PHE A 95 -4.64 2.12 3.37
C PHE A 95 -4.09 1.66 4.72
N THR A 96 -3.94 0.36 4.89
CA THR A 96 -3.27 -0.22 6.05
C THR A 96 -2.28 -1.29 5.59
N ALA A 97 -1.18 -1.43 6.30
CA ALA A 97 -0.20 -2.47 6.03
C ALA A 97 0.36 -3.05 7.33
N GLU A 98 0.46 -4.37 7.38
CA GLU A 98 0.98 -5.10 8.54
C GLU A 98 1.74 -6.35 8.07
N ILE A 99 2.63 -6.85 8.92
CA ILE A 99 3.37 -8.09 8.66
C ILE A 99 2.69 -9.20 9.46
N ILE A 100 2.16 -10.20 8.76
CA ILE A 100 1.50 -11.38 9.34
C ILE A 100 2.23 -12.61 8.81
N ASP A 101 2.79 -13.44 9.69
CA ASP A 101 3.52 -14.68 9.31
C ASP A 101 4.63 -14.46 8.24
N ASP A 102 5.44 -13.40 8.40
CA ASP A 102 6.49 -12.96 7.45
C ASP A 102 5.95 -12.53 6.05
N LYS A 103 4.63 -12.36 5.92
CA LYS A 103 3.97 -11.83 4.72
C LYS A 103 3.51 -10.40 4.94
N LEU A 104 3.70 -9.58 3.92
CA LEU A 104 3.20 -8.22 3.90
C LEU A 104 1.72 -8.23 3.49
N VAL A 105 0.85 -7.93 4.45
CA VAL A 105 -0.59 -7.84 4.24
C VAL A 105 -0.98 -6.37 4.15
N MET A 106 -1.48 -5.95 3.00
CA MET A 106 -1.95 -4.60 2.74
C MET A 106 -3.47 -4.64 2.56
N ASN A 107 -4.20 -3.80 3.29
CA ASN A 107 -5.64 -3.65 3.13
C ASN A 107 -5.99 -2.22 2.73
N CYS A 108 -6.76 -2.05 1.67
CA CYS A 108 -7.31 -0.77 1.26
C CYS A 108 -8.84 -0.82 1.38
N THR A 109 -9.40 -0.05 2.29
CA THR A 109 -10.86 -0.01 2.52
C THR A 109 -11.43 1.31 2.04
N THR A 110 -12.42 1.29 1.15
CA THR A 110 -13.10 2.52 0.73
C THR A 110 -14.14 2.96 1.78
N PRO A 111 -14.27 4.27 2.05
CA PRO A 111 -15.35 4.79 2.89
C PRO A 111 -16.70 4.75 2.15
N GLY A 112 -17.78 4.38 2.85
CA GLY A 112 -19.15 4.38 2.33
C GLY A 112 -19.97 3.15 2.75
N GLU A 113 -21.29 3.17 2.51
CA GLU A 113 -22.20 2.03 2.81
C GLU A 113 -21.88 0.76 2.01
N LYS A 114 -21.21 0.90 0.86
CA LYS A 114 -20.65 -0.21 0.07
C LYS A 114 -19.12 -0.21 0.11
N GLY A 115 -18.55 0.00 1.31
CA GLY A 115 -17.10 -0.02 1.49
C GLY A 115 -16.52 -1.36 1.05
N VAL A 116 -15.65 -1.33 0.04
CA VAL A 116 -14.93 -2.51 -0.44
C VAL A 116 -13.57 -2.52 0.21
N THR A 117 -13.17 -3.68 0.75
CA THR A 117 -11.82 -3.88 1.28
C THR A 117 -11.03 -4.73 0.30
N LEU A 118 -10.09 -4.09 -0.40
CA LEU A 118 -9.05 -4.78 -1.15
C LEU A 118 -8.03 -5.33 -0.16
N LYS A 119 -7.81 -6.64 -0.18
CA LYS A 119 -6.73 -7.27 0.58
C LYS A 119 -5.66 -7.77 -0.36
N ARG A 120 -4.41 -7.45 -0.07
CA ARG A 120 -3.24 -7.90 -0.83
C ARG A 120 -2.27 -8.59 0.12
N VAL A 121 -1.86 -9.78 -0.24
CA VAL A 121 -0.87 -10.57 0.50
C VAL A 121 0.36 -10.70 -0.39
N SER A 122 1.49 -10.20 0.09
CA SER A 122 2.77 -10.30 -0.58
C SER A 122 3.72 -11.14 0.25
N LYS A 123 4.32 -12.16 -0.38
CA LYS A 123 5.32 -13.01 0.26
C LYS A 123 6.69 -12.37 0.15
N ARG A 124 7.54 -12.55 1.15
CA ARG A 124 8.93 -12.09 1.09
C ARG A 124 9.71 -12.88 0.03
N ILE A 125 10.58 -12.20 -0.73
CA ILE A 125 11.47 -12.78 -1.75
C ILE A 125 12.93 -12.43 -1.52
#